data_AF-A0A7K2Q706-F1
#
_entry.id   AF-A0A7K2Q706-F1
#
_cell.length_a   1.000
_cell.length_b   1.000
_cell.length_c   1.000
_cell.angle_alpha   90.00
_cell.angle_beta   90.00
_cell.angle_gamma   90.00
#
_symmetry.space_group_name_H-M   'P 1'
#
loop_
_entity.id
_entity.type
_entity.pdbx_description
1 polymer ?
#
loop_
_entity_poly.entity_id
_entity_poly.type
_entity_poly.pdbx_seq_one_letter_code
_entity_poly.pdbx_strand_id
1 'polypeptide(L)' 'IAQWLGLPGNAPEAVAVCRDKSALRERLRSAGVRQPRYSLVRDPAGAAAAVARTGLPCVVKPADDSGSTNVLLCADEAEA' A
#
# COMPACT_ATOMS: atom_id res chain seq x y z
N ILE A 1 4.14 -19.17 11.63
CA ILE A 1 3.87 -20.09 12.76
C ILE A 1 2.98 -21.26 12.33
N ALA A 2 1.76 -21.06 11.83
CA ALA A 2 0.86 -22.15 11.43
C ALA A 2 1.52 -23.21 10.51
N GLN A 3 2.17 -22.78 9.41
CA GLN A 3 2.89 -23.68 8.51
C GLN A 3 4.00 -24.49 9.22
N TRP A 4 4.79 -23.83 10.08
CA TRP A 4 5.85 -24.49 10.84
C TRP A 4 5.31 -25.56 11.81
N LEU A 5 4.10 -25.34 12.33
CA LEU A 5 3.40 -26.29 13.19
C LEU A 5 2.56 -27.33 12.43
N GLY A 6 2.55 -27.30 11.08
CA GLY A 6 1.69 -28.17 10.27
C GLY A 6 0.18 -27.89 10.44
N LEU A 7 -0.19 -26.71 10.92
CA LEU A 7 -1.58 -26.31 11.13
C LEU A 7 -2.18 -25.65 9.89
N PRO A 8 -3.51 -25.74 9.68
CA PRO A 8 -4.20 -24.98 8.65
C PRO A 8 -3.95 -23.48 8.81
N GLY A 9 -3.72 -22.79 7.71
CA GLY A 9 -3.52 -21.35 7.69
C GLY A 9 -3.21 -20.83 6.29
N ASN A 10 -3.20 -19.50 6.17
CA ASN A 10 -2.77 -18.86 4.93
C ASN A 10 -1.28 -19.14 4.69
N ALA A 11 -0.91 -19.33 3.42
CA ALA A 11 0.49 -19.44 3.02
C ALA A 11 1.27 -18.19 3.47
N PRO A 12 2.47 -18.33 4.09
CA PRO A 12 3.25 -17.19 4.56
C PRO A 12 3.52 -16.14 3.48
N GLU A 13 3.75 -16.56 2.25
CA GLU A 13 3.99 -15.69 1.10
C GLU A 13 2.76 -14.84 0.79
N ALA A 14 1.56 -15.44 0.87
CA ALA A 14 0.31 -14.71 0.69
C ALA A 14 0.10 -13.67 1.80
N VAL A 15 0.43 -14.02 3.04
CA VAL A 15 0.36 -13.08 4.18
C VAL A 15 1.37 -11.94 4.00
N ALA A 16 2.59 -12.22 3.58
CA ALA A 16 3.62 -11.21 3.33
C ALA A 16 3.18 -10.22 2.25
N VAL A 17 2.65 -10.71 1.13
CA VAL A 17 2.10 -9.85 0.06
C VAL A 17 0.94 -9.00 0.58
N CYS A 18 0.04 -9.56 1.39
CA CYS A 18 -1.10 -8.80 1.93
C CYS A 18 -0.70 -7.77 3.00
N ARG A 19 0.43 -7.94 3.68
CA ARG A 19 0.90 -6.99 4.71
C ARG A 19 1.57 -5.76 4.11
N ASP A 20 2.19 -5.88 2.94
CA ASP A 20 2.74 -4.75 2.18
C ASP A 20 1.79 -4.32 1.06
N LYS A 21 1.21 -3.13 1.21
CA LYS A 21 0.27 -2.57 0.23
C LYS A 21 0.91 -2.44 -1.15
N SER A 22 2.20 -2.17 -1.26
CA SER A 22 2.91 -2.07 -2.54
C SER A 22 2.97 -3.42 -3.26
N ALA A 23 3.33 -4.49 -2.54
CA ALA A 23 3.34 -5.85 -3.06
C ALA A 23 1.93 -6.34 -3.42
N LEU A 24 0.94 -6.02 -2.59
CA LEU A 24 -0.46 -6.31 -2.89
C LEU A 24 -0.92 -5.60 -4.18
N ARG A 25 -0.59 -4.30 -4.35
CA ARG A 25 -0.91 -3.55 -5.57
C ARG A 25 -0.30 -4.23 -6.80
N GLU A 26 0.96 -4.67 -6.72
CA GLU A 26 1.61 -5.39 -7.81
C GLU A 26 0.89 -6.70 -8.14
N ARG A 27 0.59 -7.50 -7.12
CA ARG A 27 -0.08 -8.79 -7.29
C ARG A 27 -1.45 -8.63 -7.93
N LEU A 28 -2.24 -7.67 -7.46
CA LEU A 28 -3.56 -7.36 -8.03
C LEU A 28 -3.46 -6.89 -9.49
N ARG A 29 -2.44 -6.08 -9.83
CA ARG A 29 -2.19 -5.65 -11.20
C ARG A 29 -1.85 -6.84 -12.10
N SER A 30 -0.95 -7.72 -11.67
CA SER A 30 -0.60 -8.93 -12.43
C SER A 30 -1.78 -9.87 -12.65
N ALA A 31 -2.78 -9.84 -11.76
CA ALA A 31 -4.01 -10.60 -11.86
C ALA A 31 -5.12 -9.89 -12.67
N GLY A 32 -4.84 -8.71 -13.25
CA GLY A 32 -5.81 -7.94 -14.04
C GLY A 32 -6.89 -7.23 -13.21
N VAL A 33 -6.72 -7.13 -11.89
CA VAL A 33 -7.67 -6.45 -11.02
C VAL A 33 -7.47 -4.93 -11.12
N ARG A 34 -8.56 -4.20 -11.40
CA ARG A 34 -8.54 -2.72 -11.48
C ARG A 34 -8.29 -2.10 -10.10
N GLN A 35 -7.51 -1.03 -10.08
CA GLN A 35 -7.09 -0.35 -8.85
C GLN A 35 -7.11 1.17 -9.03
N PRO A 36 -7.31 1.96 -7.95
CA PRO A 36 -7.09 3.39 -7.98
C PRO A 36 -5.65 3.71 -8.42
N ARG A 37 -5.45 4.89 -9.02
CA ARG A 37 -4.11 5.42 -9.28
C ARG A 37 -3.36 5.50 -7.95
N TYR A 38 -2.11 5.07 -7.95
CA TYR A 38 -1.26 5.10 -6.76
C TYR A 38 0.17 5.40 -7.15
N SER A 39 0.95 5.84 -6.17
CA SER A 39 2.40 5.95 -6.31
C SER A 39 3.08 5.52 -5.02
N LEU A 40 4.29 4.97 -5.14
CA LEU A 40 5.12 4.62 -4.00
C LEU A 40 6.05 5.78 -3.70
N VAL A 41 6.05 6.22 -2.45
CA VAL A 41 6.92 7.28 -1.94
C VAL A 41 7.82 6.63 -0.90
N ARG A 42 9.14 6.69 -1.12
CA ARG A 42 10.16 6.17 -0.18
C ARG A 42 10.87 7.26 0.59
N ASP A 43 10.74 8.50 0.11
CA ASP A 43 11.37 9.69 0.65
C ASP A 43 10.40 10.87 0.49
N PRO A 44 10.29 11.78 1.47
CA PRO A 44 9.39 12.92 1.42
C PRO A 44 9.58 13.82 0.18
N ALA A 45 10.78 13.94 -0.38
CA ALA A 45 11.01 14.73 -1.59
C ALA A 45 10.27 14.17 -2.82
N GLY A 46 9.82 12.90 -2.76
CA GLY A 46 9.01 12.27 -3.79
C GLY A 46 7.50 12.57 -3.71
N ALA A 47 7.02 13.23 -2.65
CA ALA A 47 5.60 13.45 -2.40
C ALA A 47 4.92 14.27 -3.50
N ALA A 48 5.47 15.44 -3.85
CA ALA A 48 4.92 16.31 -4.90
C ALA A 48 4.78 15.58 -6.25
N ALA A 49 5.81 14.81 -6.65
CA ALA A 49 5.75 14.02 -7.88
C ALA A 49 4.73 12.88 -7.80
N ALA A 50 4.52 12.28 -6.63
CA ALA A 50 3.48 11.29 -6.42
C ALA A 50 2.07 11.90 -6.52
N VAL A 51 1.84 13.04 -5.87
CA VAL A 51 0.58 13.79 -5.95
C VAL A 51 0.26 14.15 -7.39
N ALA A 52 1.23 14.66 -8.16
CA ALA A 52 1.03 14.97 -9.58
C ALA A 52 0.57 13.75 -10.42
N ARG A 53 0.99 12.52 -10.05
CA ARG A 53 0.58 11.28 -10.74
C ARG A 53 -0.77 10.74 -10.26
N THR A 54 -1.08 10.88 -8.97
CA THR A 54 -2.30 10.31 -8.39
C THR A 54 -3.50 11.25 -8.44
N GLY A 55 -3.26 12.56 -8.37
CA GLY A 55 -4.28 13.61 -8.23
C GLY A 55 -4.69 13.84 -6.78
N LEU A 56 -5.34 14.99 -6.53
CA LEU A 56 -5.92 15.38 -5.25
C LEU A 56 -7.47 15.38 -5.31
N PRO A 57 -8.17 15.20 -4.17
CA PRO A 57 -7.61 14.79 -2.88
C PRO A 57 -7.07 13.35 -2.94
N CYS A 58 -6.03 13.04 -2.18
CA CYS A 58 -5.42 11.71 -2.12
C CYS A 58 -5.32 11.15 -0.70
N VAL A 59 -5.10 9.84 -0.60
CA VAL A 59 -4.84 9.17 0.69
C VAL A 59 -3.37 8.79 0.79
N VAL A 60 -2.68 9.35 1.78
CA VAL A 60 -1.30 8.99 2.14
C VAL A 60 -1.33 8.03 3.32
N LYS A 61 -0.51 6.97 3.25
CA LYS A 61 -0.44 5.95 4.31
C LYS A 61 0.84 5.10 4.24
N PRO A 62 1.33 4.57 5.38
CA PRO A 62 2.38 3.57 5.38
C PRO A 62 2.03 2.33 4.56
N ALA A 63 3.00 1.79 3.84
CA ALA A 63 2.81 0.61 3.01
C ALA A 63 2.59 -0.65 3.84
N ASP A 64 3.28 -0.78 4.97
CA ASP A 64 3.43 -2.00 5.78
C ASP A 64 2.69 -1.97 7.14
N ASP A 65 2.03 -0.86 7.48
CA ASP A 65 1.27 -0.72 8.72
C ASP A 65 -0.23 -1.05 8.58
N SER A 66 -0.94 -1.09 9.70
CA SER A 66 -2.37 -1.44 9.79
C SER A 66 -3.08 -0.58 10.85
N GLY A 67 -4.39 -0.80 11.06
CA GLY A 67 -5.14 -0.08 12.10
C GLY A 67 -5.39 1.40 11.80
N SER A 68 -5.27 1.81 10.53
CA SER A 68 -5.36 3.21 10.10
C SER A 68 -4.32 4.16 10.71
N THR A 69 -3.25 3.61 11.29
CA THR A 69 -2.10 4.37 11.76
C THR A 69 -1.51 5.19 10.61
N ASN A 70 -1.35 6.49 10.84
CA ASN A 70 -0.80 7.44 9.87
C ASN A 70 -1.50 7.41 8.49
N VAL A 71 -2.82 7.20 8.46
CA VAL A 71 -3.62 7.35 7.25
C VAL A 71 -4.19 8.76 7.21
N LEU A 72 -3.84 9.53 6.18
CA LEU A 72 -4.30 10.90 6.00
C LEU A 72 -5.08 11.03 4.70
N LEU A 73 -6.15 11.83 4.74
CA LEU A 73 -6.77 12.39 3.55
C LEU A 73 -6.14 13.77 3.34
N CYS A 74 -5.42 13.92 2.23
CA CYS A 74 -4.69 15.13 1.89
C CYS A 74 -5.44 15.87 0.78
N ALA A 75 -5.86 17.09 1.05
CA ALA A 75 -6.53 17.98 0.12
C ALA A 75 -5.55 18.75 -0.76
N ASP A 76 -4.32 18.96 -0.27
CA ASP A 76 -3.23 19.63 -1.00
C ASP A 76 -1.88 18.89 -0.86
N GLU A 77 -0.85 19.43 -1.52
CA GLU A 77 0.51 18.87 -1.51
C GLU A 77 1.24 19.05 -0.17
N ALA A 78 0.86 20.03 0.66
CA ALA A 78 1.51 20.27 1.95
C ALA A 78 1.02 19.27 3.01
N GLU A 79 -0.22 18.81 2.88
CA GLU A 79 -0.78 17.74 3.72
C GLU A 79 -0.28 16.33 3.33
N ALA A 80 0.24 16.15 2.11
CA ALA A 80 0.63 14.86 1.53
C ALA A 80 2.09 14.48 1.82
#